data_AF-A0A358A044-F1
#
_entry.id   AF-A0A358A044-F1
#
_cell.length_a   1.000
_cell.length_b   1.000
_cell.length_c   1.000
_cell.angle_alpha   90.00
_cell.angle_beta   90.00
_cell.angle_gamma   90.00
#
_symmetry.space_group_name_H-M   'P 1'
#
loop_
_entity.id
_entity.type
_entity.pdbx_description
1 polymer ?
#
loop_
_entity_poly.entity_id
_entity_poly.type
_entity_poly.pdbx_seq_one_letter_code
_entity_poly.pdbx_strand_id
1 'polypeptide(L)'
;ATADEILAQNPDLASEFPNGFTLSDLQQNNPAIVSEFLDVEALNGWALVGAANAGEAQAAADVELVASGVFKTTSEYKKLNVWNYGGKPTLKDDCPDGGSICRAQHRITSAFQIKNPKNYTVVQVQKVIPQTPVPGQAPPLPKVDPSQPVISVVLIRDIGNERVIPFLYFVISVSLFILSAWALHNRDKTLMKNKAMAEAASKES
;
A
#
# COMPACT_ATOMS: atom_id res chain seq x y z
N ALA A 1 18.98 -14.76 -8.64
CA ALA A 1 19.51 -14.11 -9.85
C ALA A 1 19.86 -12.66 -9.54
N THR A 2 21.01 -12.19 -9.99
CA THR A 2 21.39 -10.77 -9.97
C THR A 2 20.97 -10.09 -11.28
N ALA A 3 20.87 -8.75 -11.30
CA ALA A 3 20.48 -8.01 -12.50
C ALA A 3 21.47 -8.24 -13.67
N ASP A 4 22.76 -8.38 -13.36
CA ASP A 4 23.81 -8.62 -14.35
C ASP A 4 23.71 -10.02 -14.99
N GLU A 5 23.31 -11.03 -14.21
CA GLU A 5 23.05 -12.38 -14.74
C GLU A 5 21.88 -12.39 -15.73
N ILE A 6 20.82 -11.63 -15.43
CA ILE A 6 19.64 -11.53 -16.29
C ILE A 6 19.98 -10.80 -17.59
N LEU A 7 20.77 -9.72 -17.50
CA LEU A 7 21.25 -8.98 -18.67
C LEU A 7 22.18 -9.83 -19.56
N ALA A 8 23.00 -10.71 -18.96
CA ALA A 8 23.85 -11.63 -19.72
C ALA A 8 23.04 -12.66 -20.52
N GLN A 9 21.87 -13.05 -20.05
CA GLN A 9 20.99 -14.01 -20.71
C GLN A 9 20.01 -13.35 -21.69
N ASN A 10 19.70 -12.06 -21.49
CA ASN A 10 18.78 -11.27 -22.31
C ASN A 10 19.47 -9.97 -22.77
N PRO A 11 20.31 -10.02 -23.83
CA PRO A 11 21.13 -8.89 -24.26
C PRO A 11 20.31 -7.74 -24.86
N ASP A 12 19.08 -8.01 -25.30
CA ASP A 12 18.09 -7.05 -25.77
C ASP A 12 17.68 -6.04 -24.68
N LEU A 13 17.66 -6.46 -23.41
CA LEU A 13 17.39 -5.57 -22.27
C LEU A 13 18.41 -4.44 -22.14
N ALA A 14 19.62 -4.58 -22.69
CA ALA A 14 20.60 -3.50 -22.70
C ALA A 14 20.12 -2.27 -23.48
N SER A 15 19.28 -2.49 -24.50
CA SER A 15 18.71 -1.41 -25.32
C SER A 15 17.56 -0.69 -24.62
N GLU A 16 16.76 -1.42 -23.83
CA GLU A 16 15.65 -0.88 -23.05
C GLU A 16 16.13 -0.16 -21.78
N PHE A 17 17.22 -0.67 -21.18
CA PHE A 17 17.81 -0.16 -19.95
C PHE A 17 19.28 0.23 -20.17
N PRO A 18 19.55 1.30 -20.94
CA PRO A 18 20.92 1.71 -21.30
C PRO A 18 21.79 2.08 -20.09
N ASN A 19 21.15 2.37 -18.95
CA ASN A 19 21.82 2.79 -17.72
C ASN A 19 21.76 1.72 -16.61
N GLY A 20 21.41 0.48 -16.97
CA GLY A 20 21.13 -0.62 -16.03
C GLY A 20 19.74 -0.53 -15.42
N PHE A 21 19.36 -1.60 -14.70
CA PHE A 21 18.04 -1.74 -14.10
C PHE A 21 18.12 -2.44 -12.73
N THR A 22 17.11 -2.22 -11.90
CA THR A 22 16.85 -3.05 -10.71
C THR A 22 15.84 -4.13 -11.03
N LEU A 23 15.74 -5.18 -10.20
CA LEU A 23 14.71 -6.21 -10.42
C LEU A 23 13.31 -5.60 -10.31
N SER A 24 13.12 -4.60 -9.44
CA SER A 24 11.85 -3.86 -9.34
C SER A 24 11.51 -3.07 -10.62
N ASP A 25 12.50 -2.57 -11.36
CA ASP A 25 12.27 -1.94 -12.66
C ASP A 25 11.88 -2.99 -13.72
N LEU A 26 12.56 -4.13 -13.70
CA LEU A 26 12.27 -5.24 -14.60
C LEU A 26 10.87 -5.83 -14.33
N GLN A 27 10.46 -5.94 -13.06
CA GLN A 27 9.13 -6.40 -12.67
C GLN A 27 8.02 -5.47 -13.17
N GLN A 28 8.31 -4.19 -13.33
CA GLN A 28 7.35 -3.21 -13.82
C GLN A 28 7.16 -3.30 -15.34
N ASN A 29 8.26 -3.48 -16.08
CA ASN A 29 8.25 -3.39 -17.55
C ASN A 29 8.15 -4.78 -18.21
N ASN A 30 8.89 -5.76 -17.69
CA ASN A 30 9.00 -7.11 -18.25
C ASN A 30 8.80 -8.20 -17.15
N PRO A 31 7.59 -8.33 -16.58
CA PRO A 31 7.33 -9.26 -15.48
C PRO A 31 7.51 -10.74 -15.87
N ALA A 32 7.32 -11.09 -17.16
CA ALA A 32 7.49 -12.46 -17.65
C ALA A 32 8.95 -12.96 -17.53
N ILE A 33 9.92 -12.07 -17.76
CA ILE A 33 11.34 -12.39 -17.60
C ILE A 33 11.62 -12.62 -16.12
N VAL A 34 11.11 -11.75 -15.24
CA VAL A 34 11.32 -11.89 -13.80
C VAL A 34 10.82 -13.24 -13.28
N SER A 35 9.65 -13.70 -13.73
CA SER A 35 9.10 -15.00 -13.32
C SER A 35 9.92 -16.22 -13.77
N GLU A 36 10.78 -16.08 -14.79
CA GLU A 36 11.71 -17.14 -15.20
C GLU A 36 12.88 -17.28 -14.21
N PHE A 37 13.33 -16.16 -13.64
CA PHE A 37 14.48 -16.11 -12.74
C PHE A 37 14.13 -16.15 -11.26
N LEU A 38 12.91 -15.76 -10.91
CA LEU A 38 12.40 -15.74 -9.55
C LEU A 38 11.24 -16.73 -9.43
N ASP A 39 11.56 -17.89 -8.89
CA ASP A 39 10.58 -18.91 -8.55
C ASP A 39 9.73 -18.45 -7.34
N VAL A 40 8.42 -18.36 -7.52
CA VAL A 40 7.49 -17.78 -6.53
C VAL A 40 7.41 -18.68 -5.30
N GLU A 41 7.51 -19.99 -5.50
CA GLU A 41 7.57 -21.00 -4.46
C GLU A 41 8.83 -20.87 -3.60
N ALA A 42 9.99 -20.60 -4.23
CA ALA A 42 11.26 -20.40 -3.53
C ALA A 42 11.25 -19.13 -2.66
N LEU A 43 10.47 -18.12 -3.05
CA LEU A 43 10.35 -16.85 -2.32
C LEU A 43 9.47 -16.96 -1.06
N ASN A 44 8.89 -18.12 -0.72
CA ASN A 44 8.12 -18.33 0.51
C ASN A 44 7.03 -17.25 0.76
N GLY A 45 6.37 -16.79 -0.31
CA GLY A 45 5.32 -15.77 -0.25
C GLY A 45 5.80 -14.32 -0.29
N TRP A 46 7.10 -14.07 -0.46
CA TRP A 46 7.61 -12.74 -0.80
C TRP A 46 7.36 -12.44 -2.28
N ALA A 47 6.82 -11.26 -2.57
CA ALA A 47 6.58 -10.78 -3.90
C ALA A 47 7.46 -9.56 -4.20
N LEU A 48 8.07 -9.54 -5.39
CA LEU A 48 8.80 -8.38 -5.87
C LEU A 48 7.81 -7.30 -6.33
N VAL A 49 8.00 -6.08 -5.86
CA VAL A 49 7.16 -4.93 -6.19
C VAL A 49 7.78 -4.16 -7.36
N GLY A 50 6.96 -3.89 -8.38
CA GLY A 50 7.35 -3.04 -9.50
C GLY A 50 7.63 -1.60 -9.05
N ALA A 51 8.63 -0.94 -9.66
CA ALA A 51 9.11 0.37 -9.23
C ALA A 51 8.00 1.44 -9.12
N ALA A 52 7.00 1.43 -10.01
CA ALA A 52 5.88 2.37 -9.98
C ALA A 52 4.99 2.23 -8.72
N ASN A 53 4.89 1.03 -8.16
CA ASN A 53 4.09 0.76 -6.97
C ASN A 53 4.89 0.90 -5.66
N ALA A 54 6.21 1.07 -5.76
CA ALA A 54 7.12 1.10 -4.62
C ALA A 54 7.38 2.51 -4.06
N GLY A 55 6.91 3.57 -4.73
CA GLY A 55 7.28 4.96 -4.42
C GLY A 55 6.97 5.40 -2.98
N GLU A 56 5.81 5.01 -2.44
CA GLU A 56 5.43 5.33 -1.04
C GLU A 56 6.40 4.68 -0.04
N ALA A 57 6.67 3.39 -0.21
CA ALA A 57 7.56 2.64 0.67
C ALA A 57 9.00 3.17 0.59
N GLN A 58 9.47 3.50 -0.61
CA GLN A 58 10.79 4.09 -0.81
C GLN A 58 10.94 5.46 -0.15
N ALA A 59 9.93 6.31 -0.21
CA ALA A 59 9.95 7.61 0.46
C ALA A 59 9.92 7.47 1.98
N ALA A 60 9.12 6.54 2.52
CA ALA A 60 9.11 6.24 3.95
C ALA A 60 10.46 5.70 4.44
N ALA A 61 11.11 4.84 3.65
CA ALA A 61 12.44 4.34 3.94
C ALA A 61 13.49 5.46 3.94
N ASP A 62 13.40 6.45 3.03
CA ASP A 62 14.33 7.59 3.01
C ASP A 62 14.29 8.40 4.31
N VAL A 63 13.09 8.64 4.84
CA VAL A 63 12.91 9.35 6.11
C VAL A 63 13.59 8.60 7.25
N GLU A 64 13.39 7.28 7.32
CA GLU A 64 13.98 6.45 8.39
C GLU A 64 15.50 6.33 8.27
N LEU A 65 16.02 6.15 7.05
CA LEU A 65 17.46 6.02 6.80
C LEU A 65 18.25 7.27 7.20
N VAL A 66 17.67 8.44 7.00
CA VAL A 66 18.27 9.72 7.42
C VAL A 66 18.05 9.95 8.92
N ALA A 67 16.85 9.68 9.44
CA ALA A 67 16.53 9.88 10.86
C ALA A 67 17.35 8.98 11.80
N SER A 68 17.61 7.74 11.39
CA SER A 68 18.46 6.79 12.12
C SER A 68 19.96 7.11 12.06
N GLY A 69 20.37 8.06 11.21
CA GLY A 69 21.76 8.47 11.04
C GLY A 69 22.64 7.48 10.29
N VAL A 70 22.04 6.45 9.66
CA VAL A 70 22.76 5.47 8.82
C VAL A 70 23.38 6.14 7.61
N PHE A 71 22.64 7.08 7.00
CA PHE A 71 23.11 7.95 5.93
C PHE A 71 22.85 9.41 6.29
N LYS A 72 23.74 10.32 5.87
CA LYS A 72 23.58 11.76 6.15
C LYS A 72 22.54 12.39 5.23
N THR A 73 22.49 11.94 3.98
CA THR A 73 21.59 12.46 2.95
C THR A 73 21.12 11.34 2.04
N THR A 74 20.01 11.57 1.35
CA THR A 74 19.42 10.63 0.38
C THR A 74 20.27 10.39 -0.86
N SER A 75 21.33 11.20 -1.07
CA SER A 75 22.28 11.05 -2.17
C SER A 75 23.40 10.04 -1.89
N GLU A 76 23.54 9.56 -0.66
CA GLU A 76 24.62 8.63 -0.26
C GLU A 76 24.28 7.16 -0.53
N TYR A 77 23.07 6.85 -0.98
CA TYR A 77 22.63 5.49 -1.28
C TYR A 77 21.76 5.43 -2.52
N LYS A 78 21.67 4.24 -3.12
CA LYS A 78 20.78 3.90 -4.22
C LYS A 78 19.80 2.84 -3.74
N LYS A 79 18.54 3.02 -4.11
CA LYS A 79 17.47 2.03 -3.87
C LYS A 79 17.62 0.91 -4.88
N LEU A 80 17.57 -0.32 -4.40
CA LEU A 80 17.67 -1.54 -5.20
C LEU A 80 16.27 -2.07 -5.47
N ASN A 81 15.84 -3.06 -4.68
CA ASN A 81 14.59 -3.76 -4.87
C ASN A 81 13.64 -3.50 -3.72
N VAL A 82 12.36 -3.57 -4.01
CA VAL A 82 11.30 -3.50 -3.01
C VAL A 82 10.52 -4.80 -3.00
N TRP A 83 10.43 -5.40 -1.84
CA TRP A 83 9.76 -6.67 -1.62
C TRP A 83 8.54 -6.47 -0.73
N ASN A 84 7.51 -7.26 -0.95
CA ASN A 84 6.28 -7.22 -0.18
C ASN A 84 5.94 -8.63 0.30
N TYR A 85 5.46 -8.74 1.53
CA TYR A 85 4.97 -9.96 2.12
C TYR A 85 3.66 -9.72 2.88
N GLY A 86 2.69 -10.61 2.64
CA GLY A 86 1.39 -10.56 3.29
C GLY A 86 0.52 -9.40 2.80
N GLY A 87 -0.31 -8.86 3.69
CA GLY A 87 -1.39 -7.94 3.32
C GLY A 87 -2.61 -8.64 2.73
N LYS A 88 -3.59 -7.85 2.30
CA LYS A 88 -4.82 -8.37 1.69
C LYS A 88 -4.53 -8.86 0.27
N PRO A 89 -5.15 -9.97 -0.17
CA PRO A 89 -5.00 -10.43 -1.55
C PRO A 89 -5.41 -9.32 -2.50
N THR A 90 -4.65 -9.13 -3.57
CA THR A 90 -4.98 -8.15 -4.59
C THR A 90 -6.05 -8.72 -5.52
N LEU A 91 -6.73 -7.84 -6.26
CA LEU A 91 -7.70 -8.28 -7.26
C LEU A 91 -7.07 -9.22 -8.31
N LYS A 92 -5.78 -9.07 -8.62
CA LYS A 92 -5.08 -9.94 -9.57
C LYS A 92 -4.85 -11.35 -9.00
N ASP A 93 -4.68 -11.46 -7.69
CA ASP A 93 -4.47 -12.74 -7.02
C ASP A 93 -5.77 -13.55 -6.94
N ASP A 94 -6.88 -12.89 -6.60
CA ASP A 94 -8.19 -13.55 -6.44
C ASP A 94 -8.93 -13.73 -7.78
N CYS A 95 -8.67 -12.88 -8.77
CA CYS A 95 -9.37 -12.87 -10.07
C CYS A 95 -8.40 -12.67 -11.25
N PRO A 96 -7.53 -13.65 -11.54
CA PRO A 96 -6.55 -13.55 -12.63
C PRO A 96 -7.22 -13.38 -14.01
N ASP A 97 -8.37 -14.03 -14.23
CA ASP A 97 -9.11 -13.98 -15.50
C ASP A 97 -9.92 -12.68 -15.70
N GLY A 98 -9.95 -11.80 -14.69
CA GLY A 98 -10.55 -10.47 -14.80
C GLY A 98 -12.07 -10.43 -14.96
N GLY A 99 -12.77 -11.55 -14.79
CA GLY A 99 -14.23 -11.66 -14.96
C GLY A 99 -15.01 -10.66 -14.08
N SER A 100 -16.08 -10.08 -14.66
CA SER A 100 -16.91 -9.06 -14.00
C SER A 100 -17.55 -9.53 -12.70
N ILE A 101 -18.02 -10.79 -12.66
CA ILE A 101 -18.62 -11.43 -11.48
C ILE A 101 -17.56 -11.62 -10.38
N CYS A 102 -16.39 -12.17 -10.72
CA CYS A 102 -15.29 -12.36 -9.78
C CYS A 102 -14.86 -11.03 -9.15
N ARG A 103 -14.72 -9.98 -9.99
CA ARG A 103 -14.39 -8.63 -9.51
C ARG A 103 -15.43 -8.07 -8.54
N ALA A 104 -16.72 -8.27 -8.83
CA ALA A 104 -17.80 -7.84 -7.94
C ALA A 104 -17.74 -8.62 -6.62
N GLN A 105 -17.53 -9.93 -6.67
CA GLN A 105 -17.40 -10.78 -5.49
C GLN A 105 -16.20 -10.36 -4.63
N HIS A 106 -15.01 -10.17 -5.22
CA HIS A 106 -13.82 -9.70 -4.52
C HIS A 106 -14.06 -8.35 -3.82
N ARG A 107 -14.75 -7.40 -4.46
CA ARG A 107 -15.10 -6.12 -3.83
C ARG A 107 -16.00 -6.30 -2.60
N ILE A 108 -16.97 -7.21 -2.66
CA ILE A 108 -17.86 -7.50 -1.53
C ILE A 108 -17.07 -8.20 -0.43
N THR A 109 -16.36 -9.27 -0.72
CA THR A 109 -15.63 -10.06 0.28
C THR A 109 -14.52 -9.26 0.95
N SER A 110 -13.76 -8.47 0.20
CA SER A 110 -12.72 -7.59 0.74
C SER A 110 -13.28 -6.46 1.62
N ALA A 111 -14.47 -5.95 1.31
CA ALA A 111 -15.15 -4.94 2.13
C ALA A 111 -15.62 -5.50 3.48
N PHE A 112 -16.07 -6.76 3.51
CA PHE A 112 -16.50 -7.45 4.73
C PHE A 112 -15.37 -8.19 5.45
N GLN A 113 -14.13 -8.10 4.98
CA GLN A 113 -12.98 -8.70 5.65
C GLN A 113 -12.56 -7.87 6.87
N ILE A 114 -13.02 -8.29 8.05
CA ILE A 114 -12.77 -7.62 9.34
C ILE A 114 -11.29 -7.63 9.71
N LYS A 115 -10.59 -8.76 9.48
CA LYS A 115 -9.17 -8.89 9.77
C LYS A 115 -8.35 -8.22 8.67
N ASN A 116 -7.41 -7.37 9.07
CA ASN A 116 -6.44 -6.77 8.17
C ASN A 116 -5.09 -7.46 8.44
N PRO A 117 -4.67 -8.43 7.62
CA PRO A 117 -3.36 -9.04 7.76
C PRO A 117 -2.27 -7.98 7.62
N LYS A 118 -1.21 -8.10 8.43
CA LYS A 118 -0.07 -7.17 8.35
C LYS A 118 0.60 -7.30 6.99
N ASN A 119 0.95 -6.16 6.42
CA ASN A 119 1.73 -6.09 5.21
C ASN A 119 3.15 -5.65 5.56
N TYR A 120 4.13 -6.44 5.17
CA TYR A 120 5.54 -6.16 5.36
C TYR A 120 6.12 -5.72 4.03
N THR A 121 6.70 -4.53 3.99
CA THR A 121 7.41 -4.05 2.80
C THR A 121 8.88 -3.87 3.15
N VAL A 122 9.77 -4.46 2.37
CA VAL A 122 11.21 -4.36 2.56
C VAL A 122 11.80 -3.53 1.43
N VAL A 123 12.43 -2.42 1.77
CA VAL A 123 13.16 -1.59 0.82
C VAL A 123 14.65 -1.86 0.99
N GLN A 124 15.29 -2.36 -0.06
CA GLN A 124 16.72 -2.60 -0.08
C GLN A 124 17.44 -1.35 -0.62
N VAL A 125 18.46 -0.90 0.10
CA VAL A 125 19.32 0.20 -0.30
C VAL A 125 20.78 -0.20 -0.16
N GLN A 126 21.65 0.41 -0.95
CA GLN A 126 23.09 0.20 -0.87
C GLN A 126 23.81 1.51 -1.10
N LYS A 127 24.94 1.69 -0.42
CA LYS A 127 25.73 2.92 -0.48
C LYS A 127 26.24 3.16 -1.90
N VAL A 128 26.31 4.42 -2.32
CA VAL A 128 26.85 4.81 -3.63
C VAL A 128 28.30 5.24 -3.51
N ILE A 129 29.04 5.01 -4.58
CA ILE A 129 30.39 5.55 -4.74
C ILE A 129 30.26 7.06 -4.95
N PRO A 130 30.93 7.91 -4.16
CA PRO A 130 30.92 9.35 -4.37
C PRO A 130 31.38 9.69 -5.79
N GLN A 131 30.54 10.39 -6.55
CA GLN A 131 30.88 10.85 -7.89
C GLN A 131 30.94 12.37 -7.91
N THR A 132 32.05 12.91 -8.41
CA THR A 132 32.22 14.36 -8.53
C THR A 132 31.42 14.85 -9.74
N PRO A 133 30.43 15.73 -9.56
CA PRO A 133 29.69 16.29 -10.69
C PRO A 133 30.60 17.21 -11.50
N VAL A 134 30.64 17.02 -12.82
CA VAL A 134 31.35 17.92 -13.73
C VAL A 134 30.44 19.11 -14.05
N PRO A 135 30.88 20.36 -13.84
CA PRO A 135 30.07 21.54 -14.16
C PRO A 135 29.64 21.55 -15.63
N GLY A 136 28.34 21.75 -15.88
CA GLY A 136 27.79 21.80 -17.24
C GLY A 136 27.36 20.45 -17.84
N GLN A 137 27.58 19.33 -17.14
CA GLN A 137 27.03 18.02 -17.52
C GLN A 137 25.90 17.61 -16.59
N ALA A 138 25.03 16.71 -17.06
CA ALA A 138 24.04 16.09 -16.20
C ALA A 138 24.76 15.36 -15.04
N PRO A 139 24.24 15.44 -13.80
CA PRO A 139 24.80 14.68 -12.68
C PRO A 139 24.92 13.21 -13.07
N PRO A 140 26.07 12.58 -12.84
CA PRO A 140 26.23 11.19 -13.19
C PRO A 140 25.29 10.33 -12.35
N LEU A 141 24.74 9.28 -12.97
CA LEU A 141 23.83 8.38 -12.27
C LEU A 141 24.56 7.70 -11.10
N PRO A 142 23.91 7.58 -9.94
CA PRO A 142 24.51 6.96 -8.77
C PRO A 142 24.88 5.51 -9.08
N LYS A 143 26.16 5.20 -8.93
CA LYS A 143 26.69 3.83 -9.03
C LYS A 143 26.84 3.25 -7.63
N VAL A 144 26.33 2.04 -7.48
CA VAL A 144 26.34 1.31 -6.22
C VAL A 144 27.77 0.85 -5.92
N ASP A 145 28.17 0.91 -4.65
CA ASP A 145 29.43 0.33 -4.19
C ASP A 145 29.22 -1.15 -3.83
N PRO A 146 29.72 -2.11 -4.63
CA PRO A 146 29.53 -3.54 -4.37
C PRO A 146 30.29 -4.03 -3.12
N SER A 147 31.24 -3.24 -2.59
CA SER A 147 31.97 -3.58 -1.37
C SER A 147 31.16 -3.33 -0.10
N GLN A 148 30.12 -2.49 -0.18
CA GLN A 148 29.29 -2.11 0.95
C GLN A 148 28.09 -3.05 1.09
N PRO A 149 27.63 -3.34 2.31
CA PRO A 149 26.49 -4.23 2.51
C PRO A 149 25.17 -3.62 2.02
N VAL A 150 24.24 -4.49 1.62
CA VAL A 150 22.85 -4.10 1.34
C VAL A 150 22.11 -3.92 2.67
N ILE A 151 21.56 -2.73 2.88
CA ILE A 151 20.77 -2.37 4.04
C ILE A 151 19.29 -2.56 3.69
N SER A 152 18.56 -3.28 4.53
CA SER A 152 17.14 -3.57 4.31
C SER A 152 16.30 -2.83 5.36
N VAL A 153 15.47 -1.91 4.90
CA VAL A 153 14.50 -1.21 5.75
C VAL A 153 13.20 -1.99 5.72
N VAL A 154 12.79 -2.52 6.87
CA VAL A 154 11.55 -3.29 7.01
C VAL A 154 10.45 -2.37 7.51
N LEU A 155 9.48 -2.11 6.65
CA LEU A 155 8.30 -1.33 6.92
C LEU A 155 7.13 -2.26 7.24
N ILE A 156 6.38 -1.93 8.29
CA ILE A 156 5.16 -2.66 8.67
C ILE A 156 3.98 -1.72 8.43
N ARG A 157 3.09 -2.09 7.51
CA ARG A 157 1.86 -1.36 7.26
C ARG A 157 0.69 -2.05 7.96
N ASP A 158 0.15 -1.41 8.99
CA ASP A 158 -1.06 -1.84 9.71
C ASP A 158 -2.20 -0.83 9.51
N ILE A 159 -2.97 -1.01 8.43
CA ILE A 159 -4.11 -0.13 8.09
C ILE A 159 -5.33 -0.44 8.98
N GLY A 160 -5.37 -1.65 9.56
CA GLY A 160 -6.56 -2.15 10.24
C GLY A 160 -6.75 -1.58 11.63
N ASN A 161 -5.65 -1.43 12.38
CA ASN A 161 -5.72 -1.04 13.77
C ASN A 161 -6.27 0.39 13.98
N GLU A 162 -5.94 1.32 13.08
CA GLU A 162 -6.33 2.73 13.24
C GLU A 162 -7.80 3.02 12.89
N ARG A 163 -8.46 2.15 12.13
CA ARG A 163 -9.86 2.37 11.68
C ARG A 163 -10.92 1.95 12.70
N VAL A 164 -10.54 1.12 13.68
CA VAL A 164 -11.48 0.60 14.68
C VAL A 164 -11.96 1.70 15.62
N ILE A 165 -11.05 2.56 16.08
CA ILE A 165 -11.39 3.62 17.05
C ILE A 165 -12.43 4.60 16.45
N PRO A 166 -12.22 5.19 15.25
CA PRO A 166 -13.24 6.04 14.63
C PRO A 166 -14.57 5.32 14.36
N PHE A 167 -14.53 4.04 13.98
CA PHE A 167 -15.74 3.25 13.74
C PHE A 167 -16.56 3.06 15.03
N LEU A 168 -15.92 2.83 16.17
CA LEU A 168 -16.62 2.72 17.46
C LEU A 168 -17.31 4.04 17.84
N TYR A 169 -16.64 5.19 17.64
CA TYR A 169 -17.27 6.50 17.85
C TYR A 169 -18.47 6.74 16.94
N PHE A 170 -18.38 6.31 15.68
CA PHE A 170 -19.51 6.35 14.75
C PHE A 170 -20.70 5.53 15.28
N VAL A 171 -20.48 4.29 15.71
CA VAL A 171 -21.55 3.42 16.22
C VAL A 171 -22.22 4.02 17.45
N ILE A 172 -21.45 4.58 18.40
CA ILE A 172 -21.98 5.24 19.59
C ILE A 172 -22.83 6.46 19.19
N SER A 173 -22.30 7.32 18.32
CA SER A 173 -22.99 8.55 17.91
C SER A 173 -24.29 8.27 17.16
N VAL A 174 -24.27 7.30 16.24
CA VAL A 174 -25.47 6.84 15.52
C VAL A 174 -26.50 6.25 16.48
N SER A 175 -26.05 5.47 17.46
CA SER A 175 -26.96 4.89 18.47
C SER A 175 -27.66 5.98 19.28
N LEU A 176 -26.92 6.99 19.77
CA LEU A 176 -27.48 8.12 20.49
C LEU A 176 -28.45 8.94 19.63
N PHE A 177 -28.12 9.15 18.35
CA PHE A 177 -29.00 9.82 17.40
C PHE A 177 -30.31 9.07 17.21
N ILE A 178 -30.26 7.75 16.98
CA ILE A 178 -31.45 6.90 16.81
C ILE A 178 -32.33 6.92 18.06
N LEU A 179 -31.72 6.81 19.25
CA LEU A 179 -32.46 6.88 20.52
C LEU A 179 -33.15 8.23 20.69
N SER A 180 -32.47 9.32 20.36
CA SER A 180 -33.01 10.68 20.45
C SER A 180 -34.15 10.90 19.45
N ALA A 181 -33.97 10.46 18.21
CA ALA A 181 -35.00 10.53 17.17
C ALA A 181 -36.24 9.69 17.54
N TRP A 182 -36.02 8.49 18.12
CA TRP A 182 -37.10 7.64 18.59
C TRP A 182 -37.88 8.28 19.76
N ALA A 183 -37.17 8.86 20.73
CA ALA A 183 -37.79 9.58 21.83
C ALA A 183 -38.63 10.78 21.34
N LEU A 184 -38.09 11.57 20.41
CA LEU A 184 -38.79 12.71 19.80
C LEU A 184 -40.05 12.25 19.04
N HIS A 185 -39.93 11.20 18.23
CA HIS A 185 -41.05 10.64 17.47
C HIS A 185 -42.21 10.19 18.36
N ASN A 186 -41.90 9.53 19.47
CA ASN A 186 -42.92 9.09 20.43
C ASN A 186 -43.58 10.29 21.16
N ARG A 187 -42.80 11.32 21.47
CA ARG A 187 -43.33 12.56 22.06
C ARG A 187 -44.30 13.25 21.10
N ASP A 188 -43.92 13.40 19.83
CA ASP A 188 -44.76 14.05 18.82
C ASP A 188 -46.06 13.28 18.59
N LYS A 189 -46.01 11.95 18.55
CA LYS A 189 -47.22 11.11 18.50
C LYS A 189 -48.14 11.35 19.70
N THR A 190 -47.58 11.51 20.90
CA THR A 190 -48.37 11.75 22.11
C THR A 190 -49.02 13.13 22.08
N LEU A 191 -48.28 14.17 21.66
CA LEU A 191 -48.80 15.53 21.52
C LEU A 191 -49.91 15.62 20.47
N MET A 192 -49.76 14.93 19.34
CA MET A 192 -50.79 14.86 18.29
C MET A 192 -52.08 14.22 18.80
N LYS A 193 -51.99 13.13 19.57
CA LYS A 193 -53.16 12.51 20.22
C LYS A 193 -53.85 13.45 21.19
N ASN A 194 -53.07 14.12 22.04
CA ASN A 194 -53.63 15.04 23.03
C ASN A 194 -54.33 16.25 22.38
N LYS A 195 -53.76 16.80 21.30
CA LYS A 195 -54.40 17.86 20.51
C LYS A 195 -55.70 17.39 19.87
N ALA A 196 -55.71 16.22 19.24
CA ALA A 196 -56.91 15.66 18.63
C ALA A 196 -58.04 15.43 19.66
N MET A 197 -57.71 14.93 20.86
CA MET A 197 -58.69 14.78 21.94
C MET A 197 -59.22 16.12 22.45
N ALA A 198 -58.35 17.13 22.59
CA ALA A 198 -58.75 18.46 23.01
C ALA A 198 -59.68 19.15 21.99
N GLU A 199 -59.37 19.02 20.69
CA GLU A 199 -60.23 19.51 19.61
C GLU A 199 -61.59 18.80 19.59
N ALA A 200 -61.63 17.48 19.78
CA ALA A 200 -62.88 16.72 19.86
C ALA A 200 -63.74 17.19 21.06
N ALA A 201 -63.14 17.33 22.25
CA ALA A 201 -63.85 17.82 23.44
C ALA A 201 -64.41 19.24 23.25
N SER A 202 -63.69 20.11 22.54
CA SER A 202 -64.16 21.48 22.25
C SER A 202 -65.33 21.55 21.26
N LYS A 203 -65.55 20.51 20.44
CA LYS A 203 -66.68 20.43 19.50
C LYS A 203 -67.95 19.86 20.13
N GLU A 204 -67.82 19.13 21.24
CA GLU A 204 -68.94 18.54 21.98
C GLU A 204 -69.51 19.49 23.05
N SER A 205 -68.79 20.56 23.40
CA SER A 205 -69.22 21.65 24.29
C SER A 205 -69.88 22.80 23.54
#